data_AF-A0A834GQG1-F1
#
_entry.id   AF-A0A834GQG1-F1
#
_cell.length_a   1.000
_cell.length_b   1.000
_cell.length_c   1.000
_cell.angle_alpha   90.00
_cell.angle_beta   90.00
_cell.angle_gamma   90.00
#
_symmetry.space_group_name_H-M   'P 1'
#
loop_
_entity.id
_entity.type
_entity.pdbx_description
1 polymer ?
#
loop_
_entity_poly.entity_id
_entity_poly.type
_entity_poly.pdbx_seq_one_letter_code
_entity_poly.pdbx_strand_id
1 'polypeptide(L)'
;MIINPDVHSHCNSSHLSNCPPYHTFLNGTSIHRTDKDNYPYEAYHMYCSPGNAKYTEEPKNFCDPYSNPQAQEILQIVPHPVWGEYGYPTKRGDGWIGDPRTWELDVGKLSQALYFYQDPGTKPVHRYWPSIDLGAEVYIDGNEILEWTVSDLDIIITRHDT
;
A
#
# COMPACT_ATOMS: atom_id res chain seq x y z
N MET A 1 -6.97 -2.65 2.29
CA MET A 1 -7.89 -1.54 1.95
C MET A 1 -9.17 -2.17 1.43
N ILE A 2 -10.27 -1.96 2.15
CA ILE A 2 -11.61 -2.22 1.63
C ILE A 2 -11.99 -0.96 0.86
N ILE A 3 -12.27 -1.09 -0.43
CA ILE A 3 -12.46 0.07 -1.32
C ILE A 3 -13.60 -0.18 -2.28
N ASN A 4 -14.18 0.92 -2.77
CA ASN A 4 -15.17 0.90 -3.84
C ASN A 4 -14.67 0.02 -5.00
N PRO A 5 -15.46 -0.99 -5.43
CA PRO A 5 -15.10 -1.89 -6.54
C PRO A 5 -14.76 -1.17 -7.86
N ASP A 6 -15.27 0.05 -8.03
CA ASP A 6 -15.04 0.88 -9.22
C ASP A 6 -13.69 1.61 -9.17
N VAL A 7 -12.94 1.53 -8.07
CA VAL A 7 -11.58 2.07 -8.03
C VAL A 7 -10.63 1.15 -8.81
N HIS A 8 -9.91 1.76 -9.74
CA HIS A 8 -8.91 1.07 -10.56
C HIS A 8 -7.50 1.41 -10.10
N SER A 9 -6.54 0.55 -10.49
CA SER A 9 -5.12 0.84 -10.36
C SER A 9 -4.72 2.02 -11.25
N HIS A 10 -4.03 3.03 -10.70
CA HIS A 10 -3.34 4.04 -11.49
C HIS A 10 -1.93 3.58 -11.90
N CYS A 11 -1.39 2.56 -11.22
CA CYS A 11 -0.15 1.88 -11.61
C CYS A 11 -0.41 0.91 -12.78
N ASN A 12 0.26 1.12 -13.91
CA ASN A 12 0.19 0.21 -15.04
C ASN A 12 1.45 0.29 -15.91
N SER A 13 1.61 -0.66 -16.83
CA SER A 13 2.76 -0.75 -17.72
C SER A 13 2.99 0.46 -18.63
N SER A 14 1.98 1.32 -18.80
CA SER A 14 2.08 2.60 -19.52
C SER A 14 2.30 3.82 -18.60
N HIS A 15 2.07 3.68 -17.29
CA HIS A 15 2.17 4.75 -16.28
C HIS A 15 3.04 4.32 -15.11
N LEU A 16 4.30 3.99 -15.39
CA LEU A 16 5.25 3.48 -14.40
C LEU A 16 5.57 4.47 -13.26
N SER A 17 5.35 5.77 -13.47
CA SER A 17 5.55 6.80 -12.43
C SER A 17 4.59 6.65 -11.24
N ASN A 18 3.46 5.97 -11.43
CA ASN A 18 2.51 5.62 -10.37
C ASN A 18 2.81 4.27 -9.71
N CYS A 19 3.87 3.57 -10.12
CA CYS A 19 4.24 2.26 -9.62
C CYS A 19 5.48 2.34 -8.73
N PRO A 20 5.52 1.60 -7.61
CA PRO A 20 6.77 1.44 -6.88
C PRO A 20 7.83 0.79 -7.79
N PRO A 21 9.12 1.13 -7.64
CA PRO A 21 10.18 0.53 -8.47
C PRO A 21 10.25 -0.99 -8.39
N TYR A 22 9.97 -1.58 -7.23
CA TYR A 22 10.01 -3.02 -7.04
C TYR A 22 8.77 -3.53 -6.33
N HIS A 23 8.33 -4.73 -6.72
CA HIS A 23 7.45 -5.58 -5.94
C HIS A 23 8.27 -6.74 -5.37
N THR A 24 8.13 -7.01 -4.07
CA THR A 24 8.78 -8.16 -3.43
C THR A 24 7.71 -9.19 -3.07
N PHE A 25 7.84 -10.39 -3.64
CA PHE A 25 6.98 -11.53 -3.32
C PHE A 25 7.32 -12.10 -1.95
N LEU A 26 6.41 -12.90 -1.39
CA LEU A 26 6.57 -13.53 -0.08
C LEU A 26 7.86 -14.36 0.05
N ASN A 27 8.31 -14.96 -1.05
CA ASN A 27 9.54 -15.75 -1.11
C ASN A 27 10.83 -14.88 -1.17
N GLY A 28 10.70 -13.56 -1.04
CA GLY A 28 11.81 -12.60 -1.10
C GLY A 28 12.26 -12.23 -2.52
N THR A 29 11.64 -12.79 -3.56
CA THR A 29 11.96 -12.43 -4.95
C THR A 29 11.44 -11.03 -5.23
N SER A 30 12.32 -10.14 -5.70
CA SER A 30 11.93 -8.79 -6.12
C SER A 30 11.90 -8.68 -7.64
N ILE A 31 10.81 -8.13 -8.18
CA ILE A 31 10.63 -7.86 -9.61
C ILE A 31 10.55 -6.36 -9.82
N HIS A 32 11.30 -5.87 -10.80
CA HIS A 32 11.33 -4.45 -11.16
C HIS A 32 10.11 -4.07 -12.01
N ARG A 33 9.57 -2.85 -11.82
CA ARG A 33 8.38 -2.34 -12.54
C ARG A 33 8.49 -2.26 -14.06
N THR A 34 9.68 -2.46 -14.63
CA THR A 34 9.88 -2.56 -16.09
C THR A 34 9.64 -3.96 -16.64
N ASP A 35 9.58 -4.99 -15.78
CA ASP A 35 9.21 -6.35 -16.16
C ASP A 35 7.69 -6.43 -16.34
N LYS A 36 7.25 -6.24 -17.58
CA LYS A 36 5.82 -6.15 -17.92
C LYS A 36 5.06 -7.46 -17.73
N ASP A 37 5.77 -8.58 -17.75
CA ASP A 37 5.16 -9.90 -17.76
C ASP A 37 4.90 -10.39 -16.33
N ASN A 38 5.75 -9.97 -15.38
CA ASN A 38 5.73 -10.50 -14.02
C ASN A 38 5.36 -9.47 -12.93
N TYR A 39 5.47 -8.17 -13.21
CA TYR A 39 5.18 -7.15 -12.22
C TYR A 39 3.65 -7.03 -11.98
N PRO A 40 3.17 -7.10 -10.72
CA PRO A 40 1.73 -7.08 -10.43
C PRO A 40 1.20 -5.64 -10.39
N TYR A 41 1.12 -4.98 -11.55
CA TYR A 41 0.68 -3.58 -11.64
C TYR A 41 -0.69 -3.33 -11.00
N GLU A 42 -1.63 -4.25 -11.19
CA GLU A 42 -3.00 -4.14 -10.69
C GLU A 42 -3.11 -4.27 -9.16
N ALA A 43 -2.00 -4.56 -8.47
CA ALA A 43 -1.97 -4.67 -7.02
C ALA A 43 -1.80 -3.31 -6.32
N TYR A 44 -1.41 -2.27 -7.04
CA TYR A 44 -1.07 -0.95 -6.50
C TYR A 44 -2.04 0.10 -7.00
N HIS A 45 -2.69 0.86 -6.11
CA HIS A 45 -3.46 2.03 -6.56
C HIS A 45 -2.52 3.08 -7.12
N MET A 46 -1.54 3.51 -6.31
CA MET A 46 -0.55 4.51 -6.67
C MET A 46 0.66 4.44 -5.74
N TYR A 47 1.77 4.96 -6.25
CA TYR A 47 2.99 5.23 -5.53
C TYR A 47 3.48 6.64 -5.87
N CYS A 48 3.91 7.38 -4.87
CA CYS A 48 4.68 8.61 -5.06
C CYS A 48 5.85 8.64 -4.07
N SER A 49 6.97 9.18 -4.55
CA SER A 49 8.22 9.26 -3.80
C SER A 49 8.25 10.49 -2.90
N PRO A 50 9.06 10.47 -1.83
CA PRO A 50 9.19 11.64 -0.98
C PRO A 50 9.93 12.76 -1.69
N GLY A 51 9.44 14.00 -1.51
CA GLY A 51 9.95 15.19 -2.20
C GLY A 51 11.41 15.53 -1.88
N ASN A 52 12.00 14.93 -0.85
CA ASN A 52 13.41 15.08 -0.47
C ASN A 52 14.30 13.93 -0.97
N ALA A 53 13.78 12.97 -1.73
CA ALA A 53 14.55 11.88 -2.30
C ALA A 53 15.55 12.39 -3.36
N LYS A 54 16.83 12.04 -3.21
CA LYS A 54 17.90 12.56 -4.10
C LYS A 54 18.09 11.76 -5.37
N TYR A 55 17.79 10.46 -5.32
CA TYR A 55 18.14 9.48 -6.35
C TYR A 55 16.95 8.61 -6.79
N THR A 56 15.73 9.14 -6.68
CA THR A 56 14.53 8.53 -7.25
C THR A 56 14.69 8.21 -8.74
N GLU A 57 14.34 6.98 -9.09
CA GLU A 57 14.40 6.43 -10.46
C GLU A 57 13.28 6.98 -11.35
N GLU A 58 13.63 7.40 -12.57
CA GLU A 58 12.65 7.80 -13.59
C GLU A 58 11.96 6.59 -14.27
N PRO A 59 10.68 6.68 -14.63
CA PRO A 59 9.80 7.83 -14.41
C PRO A 59 9.29 7.87 -12.96
N LYS A 60 9.18 9.06 -12.38
CA LYS A 60 8.74 9.26 -10.99
C LYS A 60 7.65 10.30 -10.84
N ASN A 61 6.90 10.16 -9.75
CA ASN A 61 6.03 11.19 -9.20
C ASN A 61 6.46 11.47 -7.76
N PHE A 62 6.48 12.75 -7.37
CA PHE A 62 6.63 13.14 -5.97
C PHE A 62 5.26 13.32 -5.33
N CYS A 63 5.14 12.98 -4.04
CA CYS A 63 3.90 13.23 -3.32
C CYS A 63 3.64 14.73 -3.16
N ASP A 64 2.36 15.09 -3.16
CA ASP A 64 1.94 16.48 -3.00
C ASP A 64 2.42 17.06 -1.65
N PRO A 65 3.10 18.22 -1.64
CA PRO A 65 3.62 18.82 -0.42
C PRO A 65 2.56 19.53 0.42
N TYR A 66 1.36 19.78 -0.12
CA TYR A 66 0.30 20.51 0.59
C TYR A 66 -0.36 19.66 1.68
N SER A 67 -0.38 18.34 1.50
CA SER A 67 -1.05 17.42 2.42
C SER A 67 -0.26 17.17 3.72
N ASN A 68 1.05 17.42 3.74
CA ASN A 68 1.89 17.34 4.95
C ASN A 68 3.18 18.18 4.81
N PRO A 69 3.57 19.00 5.81
CA PRO A 69 4.81 19.77 5.77
C PRO A 69 6.10 18.93 5.74
N GLN A 70 6.05 17.64 6.06
CA GLN A 70 7.17 16.71 5.94
C GLN A 70 7.15 15.99 4.59
N ALA A 71 8.32 15.67 4.04
CA ALA A 71 8.40 14.88 2.81
C ALA A 71 7.80 13.49 3.04
N GLN A 72 6.67 13.22 2.39
CA GLN A 72 5.94 11.96 2.50
C GLN A 72 6.22 11.05 1.32
N GLU A 73 6.35 9.77 1.61
CA GLU A 73 6.21 8.70 0.64
C GLU A 73 4.81 8.10 0.80
N ILE A 74 4.11 7.84 -0.30
CA ILE A 74 2.78 7.20 -0.26
C ILE A 74 2.83 5.99 -1.17
N LEU A 75 2.40 4.85 -0.62
CA LEU A 75 2.14 3.62 -1.35
C LEU A 75 0.74 3.14 -0.97
N GLN A 76 -0.16 3.16 -1.94
CA GLN A 76 -1.52 2.66 -1.79
C GLN A 76 -1.68 1.36 -2.58
N ILE A 77 -2.25 0.33 -1.95
CA ILE A 77 -2.53 -0.98 -2.56
C ILE A 77 -4.02 -1.16 -2.79
N VAL A 78 -4.40 -1.89 -3.84
CA VAL A 78 -5.80 -2.28 -4.09
C VAL A 78 -5.97 -3.79 -3.94
N PRO A 79 -7.22 -4.31 -3.82
CA PRO A 79 -7.45 -5.75 -3.72
C PRO A 79 -6.81 -6.53 -4.87
N HIS A 80 -5.97 -7.51 -4.55
CA HIS A 80 -5.26 -8.32 -5.55
C HIS A 80 -4.75 -9.64 -4.95
N PRO A 81 -4.68 -10.75 -5.71
CA PRO A 81 -4.26 -12.05 -5.19
C PRO A 81 -2.90 -12.09 -4.49
N VAL A 82 -1.95 -11.25 -4.91
CA VAL A 82 -0.61 -11.16 -4.28
C VAL A 82 -0.67 -10.69 -2.82
N TRP A 83 -1.79 -10.11 -2.39
CA TRP A 83 -1.99 -9.69 -1.01
C TRP A 83 -2.68 -10.75 -0.14
N GLY A 84 -3.18 -11.83 -0.76
CA GLY A 84 -3.97 -12.85 -0.08
C GLY A 84 -3.20 -13.60 1.00
N GLU A 85 -1.90 -13.85 0.81
CA GLU A 85 -1.05 -14.49 1.82
C GLU A 85 -0.81 -13.62 3.07
N TYR A 86 -1.10 -12.32 2.99
CA TYR A 86 -1.09 -11.39 4.13
C TYR A 86 -2.49 -11.19 4.72
N GLY A 87 -3.50 -11.89 4.19
CA GLY A 87 -4.90 -11.81 4.62
C GLY A 87 -5.68 -10.62 4.07
N TYR A 88 -5.11 -9.82 3.17
CA TYR A 88 -5.78 -8.66 2.60
C TYR A 88 -6.76 -9.05 1.47
N PRO A 89 -7.72 -8.16 1.12
CA PRO A 89 -8.62 -8.34 -0.01
C PRO A 89 -7.91 -8.81 -1.28
N THR A 90 -8.46 -9.83 -1.93
CA THR A 90 -7.87 -10.42 -3.15
C THR A 90 -8.62 -10.04 -4.41
N LYS A 91 -9.88 -9.60 -4.26
CA LYS A 91 -10.77 -9.22 -5.35
C LYS A 91 -11.48 -7.92 -5.01
N ARG A 92 -11.85 -7.17 -6.05
CA ARG A 92 -12.66 -5.97 -5.89
C ARG A 92 -14.01 -6.31 -5.27
N GLY A 93 -14.45 -5.48 -4.34
CA GLY A 93 -15.68 -5.72 -3.59
C GLY A 93 -15.55 -6.62 -2.36
N ASP A 94 -14.40 -7.26 -2.14
CA ASP A 94 -14.15 -7.98 -0.89
C ASP A 94 -14.26 -7.01 0.31
N GLY A 95 -15.16 -7.32 1.23
CA GLY A 95 -15.43 -6.51 2.43
C GLY A 95 -16.19 -5.21 2.17
N TRP A 96 -16.66 -4.97 0.93
CA TRP A 96 -17.43 -3.77 0.59
C TRP A 96 -18.86 -3.85 1.16
N ILE A 97 -19.70 -2.86 0.82
CA ILE A 97 -21.09 -2.76 1.30
C ILE A 97 -21.85 -4.07 1.09
N GLY A 98 -22.40 -4.63 2.18
CA GLY A 98 -23.15 -5.89 2.18
C GLY A 98 -22.31 -7.15 2.39
N ASP A 99 -20.99 -7.03 2.58
CA ASP A 99 -20.07 -8.13 2.80
C ASP A 99 -19.42 -8.06 4.20
N PRO A 100 -20.15 -8.49 5.25
CA PRO A 100 -19.65 -8.47 6.62
C PRO A 100 -18.73 -9.66 6.85
N ARG A 101 -17.43 -9.45 6.60
CA ARG A 101 -16.40 -10.47 6.85
C ARG A 101 -15.35 -9.98 7.82
N THR A 102 -14.84 -10.91 8.61
CA THR A 102 -13.70 -10.70 9.50
C THR A 102 -12.40 -10.91 8.72
N TRP A 103 -11.39 -10.10 9.04
CA TRP A 103 -10.09 -10.15 8.40
C TRP A 103 -9.01 -10.42 9.44
N GLU A 104 -8.15 -11.39 9.16
CA GLU A 104 -6.89 -11.57 9.88
C GLU A 104 -5.78 -11.02 8.99
N LEU A 105 -5.11 -9.95 9.43
CA LEU A 105 -4.14 -9.23 8.60
C LEU A 105 -2.74 -9.38 9.18
N ASP A 106 -1.81 -9.93 8.39
CA ASP A 106 -0.38 -9.91 8.72
C ASP A 106 0.25 -8.60 8.23
N VAL A 107 -0.10 -7.51 8.93
CA VAL A 107 0.38 -6.15 8.62
C VAL A 107 1.91 -6.07 8.70
N GLY A 108 2.52 -6.78 9.65
CA GLY A 108 3.96 -6.82 9.84
C GLY A 108 4.68 -7.40 8.64
N LYS A 109 4.26 -8.58 8.18
CA LYS A 109 4.85 -9.25 7.02
C LYS A 109 4.60 -8.48 5.72
N LEU A 110 3.40 -7.91 5.53
CA LEU A 110 3.14 -7.04 4.38
C LEU A 110 4.10 -5.85 4.38
N SER A 111 4.28 -5.18 5.52
CA SER A 111 5.17 -4.03 5.64
C SER A 111 6.64 -4.32 5.28
N GLN A 112 7.08 -5.58 5.43
CA GLN A 112 8.42 -6.01 5.03
C GLN A 112 8.55 -6.23 3.52
N ALA A 113 7.45 -6.59 2.85
CA ALA A 113 7.41 -6.83 1.41
C ALA A 113 7.20 -5.55 0.58
N LEU A 114 6.55 -4.54 1.16
CA LEU A 114 6.32 -3.26 0.48
C LEU A 114 7.63 -2.51 0.22
N TYR A 115 7.68 -1.85 -0.94
CA TYR A 115 8.78 -0.96 -1.29
C TYR A 115 8.67 0.33 -0.50
N PHE A 116 9.80 0.75 0.09
CA PHE A 116 9.97 2.07 0.69
C PHE A 116 11.32 2.63 0.25
N TYR A 117 11.32 3.88 -0.16
CA TYR A 117 12.48 4.55 -0.71
C TYR A 117 13.59 4.69 0.33
N GLN A 118 14.83 4.48 -0.13
CA GLN A 118 16.03 4.78 0.62
C GLN A 118 17.12 5.26 -0.36
N ASP A 119 17.76 6.39 -0.05
CA ASP A 119 18.85 6.91 -0.87
C ASP A 119 19.98 5.86 -0.99
N PRO A 120 20.47 5.55 -2.21
CA PRO A 120 21.56 4.61 -2.41
C PRO A 120 22.81 4.98 -1.60
N GLY A 121 23.47 3.98 -1.03
CA GLY A 121 24.68 4.17 -0.22
C GLY A 121 24.44 4.71 1.19
N THR A 122 23.18 4.96 1.59
CA THR A 122 22.86 5.25 3.00
C THR A 122 22.86 3.98 3.84
N LYS A 123 23.13 4.13 5.14
CA LYS A 123 23.06 3.00 6.09
C LYS A 123 21.62 2.48 6.17
N PRO A 124 21.39 1.17 6.22
CA PRO A 124 20.06 0.62 6.47
C PRO A 124 19.39 1.29 7.68
N VAL A 125 18.13 1.67 7.51
CA VAL A 125 17.35 2.31 8.57
C VAL A 125 16.46 1.29 9.27
N HIS A 126 16.30 1.45 10.58
CA HIS A 126 15.27 0.72 11.32
C HIS A 126 13.96 1.49 11.20
N ARG A 127 12.92 0.84 10.67
CA ARG A 127 11.57 1.41 10.60
C ARG A 127 10.83 1.09 11.89
N TYR A 128 10.18 2.10 12.45
CA TYR A 128 9.30 1.98 13.60
C TYR A 128 7.88 2.34 13.15
N TRP A 129 6.92 1.50 13.50
CA TRP A 129 5.50 1.72 13.21
C TRP A 129 4.83 2.23 14.50
N PRO A 130 4.67 3.56 14.67
CA PRO A 130 4.21 4.14 15.94
C PRO A 130 2.71 3.99 16.17
N SER A 131 1.93 3.80 15.11
CA SER A 131 0.47 3.72 15.14
C SER A 131 -0.03 2.76 14.06
N ILE A 132 -1.24 2.24 14.28
CA ILE A 132 -2.08 1.64 13.26
C ILE A 132 -3.35 2.47 13.25
N ASP A 133 -3.60 3.13 12.12
CA ASP A 133 -4.76 3.97 11.95
C ASP A 133 -5.85 3.18 11.20
N LEU A 134 -7.04 3.13 11.80
CA LEU A 134 -8.21 2.50 11.22
C LEU A 134 -9.34 3.52 11.15
N GLY A 135 -9.88 3.69 9.95
CA GLY A 135 -11.00 4.58 9.71
C GLY A 135 -11.43 4.48 8.26
N ALA A 136 -12.46 5.23 7.93
CA ALA A 136 -12.88 5.41 6.57
C ALA A 136 -12.42 6.76 6.03
N GLU A 137 -11.71 6.73 4.91
CA GLU A 137 -11.36 7.93 4.16
C GLU A 137 -12.53 8.31 3.26
N VAL A 138 -13.02 9.54 3.39
CA VAL A 138 -14.10 10.09 2.58
C VAL A 138 -13.53 11.26 1.78
N TYR A 139 -13.54 11.14 0.46
CA TYR A 139 -13.16 12.24 -0.41
C TYR A 139 -14.27 13.30 -0.39
N ILE A 140 -13.92 14.58 -0.44
CA ILE A 140 -14.88 15.67 -0.39
C ILE A 140 -15.69 15.69 -1.70
N ASP A 141 -16.86 15.07 -1.68
CA ASP A 141 -17.93 15.28 -2.66
C ASP A 141 -19.22 15.71 -1.93
N GLY A 142 -20.09 16.43 -2.65
CA GLY A 142 -21.03 17.39 -2.09
C GLY A 142 -21.95 16.92 -0.97
N ASN A 143 -22.30 15.62 -0.88
CA ASN A 143 -23.18 15.05 0.15
C ASN A 143 -22.87 13.57 0.45
N GLU A 144 -21.64 13.25 0.85
CA GLU A 144 -21.29 11.88 1.27
C GLU A 144 -21.79 11.59 2.68
N ILE A 145 -22.66 10.57 2.81
CA ILE A 145 -23.04 9.99 4.11
C ILE A 145 -22.43 8.60 4.18
N LEU A 146 -21.56 8.40 5.16
CA LEU A 146 -20.95 7.11 5.40
C LEU A 146 -21.33 6.60 6.80
N GLU A 147 -21.77 5.35 6.85
CA GLU A 147 -21.87 4.57 8.08
C GLU A 147 -20.94 3.37 7.97
N TRP A 148 -20.10 3.17 8.98
CA TRP A 148 -19.23 2.00 9.08
C TRP A 148 -19.18 1.54 10.53
N THR A 149 -19.03 0.24 10.73
CA THR A 149 -18.89 -0.37 12.04
C THR A 149 -17.70 -1.32 12.00
N VAL A 150 -16.86 -1.23 13.03
CA VAL A 150 -15.83 -2.22 13.33
C VAL A 150 -16.16 -2.81 14.70
N SER A 151 -16.23 -4.13 14.76
CA SER A 151 -16.35 -4.90 16.00
C SER A 151 -15.19 -5.88 16.09
N ASP A 152 -14.93 -6.40 17.30
CA ASP A 152 -13.96 -7.49 17.53
C ASP A 152 -12.55 -7.19 16.97
N LEU A 153 -12.09 -5.94 17.15
CA LEU A 153 -10.77 -5.51 16.74
C LEU A 153 -9.71 -5.88 17.78
N ASP A 154 -8.90 -6.86 17.44
CA ASP A 154 -7.72 -7.26 18.22
C ASP A 154 -6.42 -6.86 17.50
N ILE A 155 -5.46 -6.31 18.24
CA ILE A 155 -4.10 -6.06 17.77
C ILE A 155 -3.16 -7.01 18.52
N ILE A 156 -2.66 -8.02 17.82
CA ILE A 156 -1.78 -9.04 18.39
C ILE A 156 -0.34 -8.72 18.00
N ILE A 157 0.49 -8.37 18.99
CA ILE A 157 1.93 -8.20 18.80
C ILE A 157 2.60 -9.52 19.17
N THR A 158 3.00 -10.30 18.16
CA THR A 158 3.78 -11.52 18.38
C THR A 158 5.23 -11.14 18.66
N ARG A 159 5.73 -11.46 19.85
CA ARG A 159 7.17 -11.41 20.13
C ARG A 159 7.77 -12.70 19.58
N HIS A 160 8.75 -12.58 18.70
CA HIS A 160 9.69 -13.67 18.50
C HIS A 160 10.61 -13.67 19.71
N ASP A 161 10.48 -14.68 20.57
CA ASP A 161 11.53 -15.00 21.53
C ASP A 161 12.80 -15.28 20.72
N THR A 162 13.80 -14.40 20.86
CA THR A 162 15.10 -14.48 20.18
C THR A 162 15.92 -15.66 20.66
#